data_AF-A0A525BZK4-F1
#
_entry.id   AF-A0A525BZK4-F1
#
_cell.length_a   1.000
_cell.length_b   1.000
_cell.length_c   1.000
_cell.angle_alpha   90.00
_cell.angle_beta   90.00
_cell.angle_gamma   90.00
#
_symmetry.space_group_name_H-M   'P 1'
#
loop_
_entity.id
_entity.type
_entity.pdbx_description
1 polymer ?
#
loop_
_entity_poly.entity_id
_entity_poly.type
_entity_poly.pdbx_seq_one_letter_code
_entity_poly.pdbx_strand_id
1 'polypeptide(L)'
;MDRSIHAVQAMNLQVRAGAEAKEETQMGIHEVGRSLSNLAETIKDFAGTAQSISSITETIQSITDQTDLLALNASIQAVGAGEAGRGFAVVANEIKKLARESTDASEQVVQLVESVGRDTQKAVGEAQRSEESTQQLSNELARSLSQTFDGIGEAVAEVTEKMNSVVLATDEQNQAMGKNAMAVESIAAISRVLRDQADHLTDTMGDFILNGKS
;
A
#
# COMPACT_ATOMS: atom_id res chain seq x y z
N MET A 1 -26.06 29.49 1.53
CA MET A 1 -25.70 29.32 0.12
C MET A 1 -24.20 29.12 -0.05
N ASP A 2 -23.37 30.03 0.47
CA ASP A 2 -21.90 29.92 0.41
C ASP A 2 -21.33 28.61 1.02
N ARG A 3 -21.79 28.23 2.21
CA ARG A 3 -21.41 26.97 2.88
C ARG A 3 -21.73 25.71 2.07
N SER A 4 -22.80 25.73 1.29
CA SER A 4 -23.29 24.60 0.50
C SER A 4 -22.41 24.33 -0.72
N ILE A 5 -21.99 25.39 -1.40
CA ILE A 5 -21.04 25.32 -2.53
C ILE A 5 -19.67 24.88 -2.03
N HIS A 6 -19.21 25.42 -0.91
CA HIS A 6 -17.96 24.99 -0.28
C HIS A 6 -17.97 23.52 0.14
N ALA A 7 -19.08 23.00 0.67
CA ALA A 7 -19.20 21.58 1.02
C ALA A 7 -19.08 20.66 -0.21
N VAL A 8 -19.72 21.01 -1.32
CA VAL A 8 -19.64 20.24 -2.58
C VAL A 8 -18.22 20.31 -3.17
N GLN A 9 -17.57 21.47 -3.13
CA GLN A 9 -16.17 21.60 -3.55
C GLN A 9 -15.22 20.75 -2.70
N ALA A 10 -15.41 20.77 -1.37
CA ALA A 10 -14.62 19.95 -0.45
C ALA A 10 -14.82 18.45 -0.72
N MET A 11 -16.05 18.01 -0.97
CA MET A 11 -16.34 16.63 -1.37
C MET A 11 -15.60 16.24 -2.66
N ASN A 12 -15.66 17.08 -3.70
CA ASN A 12 -14.94 16.80 -4.95
C ASN A 12 -13.42 16.71 -4.77
N LEU A 13 -12.85 17.57 -3.92
CA LEU A 13 -11.44 17.49 -3.52
C LEU A 13 -11.12 16.16 -2.82
N GLN A 14 -11.97 15.72 -1.90
CA GLN A 14 -11.80 14.45 -1.19
C GLN A 14 -11.84 13.24 -2.14
N VAL A 15 -12.73 13.26 -3.14
CA VAL A 15 -12.80 12.20 -4.15
C VAL A 15 -11.52 12.14 -4.99
N ARG A 16 -10.99 13.29 -5.41
CA ARG A 16 -9.73 13.36 -6.16
C ARG A 16 -8.56 12.85 -5.34
N ALA A 17 -8.43 13.29 -4.10
CA ALA A 17 -7.40 12.81 -3.18
C ALA A 17 -7.50 11.29 -2.95
N GLY A 18 -8.72 10.76 -2.89
CA GLY A 18 -8.96 9.31 -2.80
C GLY A 18 -8.52 8.55 -4.06
N ALA A 19 -8.76 9.10 -5.24
CA ALA A 19 -8.30 8.53 -6.51
C ALA A 19 -6.75 8.52 -6.61
N GLU A 20 -6.09 9.60 -6.18
CA GLU A 20 -4.63 9.67 -6.11
C GLU A 20 -4.06 8.64 -5.12
N ALA A 21 -4.65 8.54 -3.91
CA ALA A 21 -4.23 7.56 -2.91
C ALA A 21 -4.41 6.11 -3.39
N LYS A 22 -5.45 5.83 -4.19
CA LYS A 22 -5.66 4.53 -4.85
C LYS A 22 -4.50 4.23 -5.82
N GLU A 23 -4.14 5.19 -6.67
CA GLU A 23 -3.05 5.03 -7.65
C GLU A 23 -1.69 4.82 -6.96
N GLU A 24 -1.39 5.60 -5.93
CA GLU A 24 -0.18 5.46 -5.12
C GLU A 24 -0.10 4.07 -4.46
N THR A 25 -1.22 3.59 -3.90
CA THR A 25 -1.30 2.25 -3.29
C THR A 25 -1.04 1.15 -4.32
N GLN A 26 -1.61 1.27 -5.53
CA GLN A 26 -1.39 0.31 -6.61
C GLN A 26 0.08 0.29 -7.06
N MET A 27 0.70 1.46 -7.20
CA MET A 27 2.13 1.57 -7.50
C MET A 27 2.99 0.93 -6.41
N GLY A 28 2.69 1.18 -5.13
CA GLY A 28 3.40 0.60 -4.01
C GLY A 28 3.37 -0.93 -4.02
N ILE A 29 2.24 -1.53 -4.37
CA ILE A 29 2.12 -2.99 -4.48
C ILE A 29 2.91 -3.55 -5.65
N HIS A 30 2.92 -2.88 -6.80
CA HIS A 30 3.76 -3.27 -7.93
C HIS A 30 5.25 -3.24 -7.57
N GLU A 31 5.69 -2.26 -6.79
CA GLU A 31 7.08 -2.17 -6.33
C GLU A 31 7.44 -3.30 -5.36
N VAL A 32 6.52 -3.69 -4.47
CA VAL A 32 6.69 -4.86 -3.60
C VAL A 32 6.85 -6.14 -4.43
N GLY A 33 6.01 -6.34 -5.46
CA GLY A 33 6.12 -7.48 -6.36
C GLY A 33 7.47 -7.54 -7.08
N ARG A 34 7.94 -6.39 -7.58
CA ARG A 34 9.26 -6.28 -8.22
C ARG A 34 10.40 -6.58 -7.24
N SER A 35 10.30 -6.11 -6.00
CA SER A 35 11.28 -6.35 -4.95
C SER A 35 11.37 -7.82 -4.57
N LEU A 36 10.24 -8.54 -4.53
CA LEU A 36 10.20 -9.99 -4.30
C LEU A 36 10.83 -10.77 -5.46
N SER A 37 10.57 -10.38 -6.71
CA SER A 37 11.23 -10.98 -7.88
C SER A 37 12.75 -10.81 -7.82
N ASN A 38 13.25 -9.60 -7.52
CA ASN A 38 14.68 -9.33 -7.38
C ASN A 38 15.31 -10.14 -6.23
N LEU A 39 14.58 -10.29 -5.12
CA LEU A 39 15.02 -11.12 -3.99
C LEU A 39 15.14 -12.59 -4.40
N ALA A 40 14.17 -13.13 -5.13
CA ALA A 40 14.20 -14.50 -5.63
C ALA A 40 15.39 -14.75 -6.57
N GLU A 41 15.71 -13.79 -7.45
CA GLU A 41 16.90 -13.85 -8.32
C GLU A 41 18.21 -13.83 -7.52
N THR A 42 18.32 -12.93 -6.55
CA THR A 42 19.51 -12.84 -5.66
C THR A 42 19.74 -14.15 -4.90
N ILE A 43 18.67 -14.76 -4.39
CA ILE A 43 18.73 -16.05 -3.68
C ILE A 43 19.17 -17.16 -4.65
N LYS A 44 18.71 -17.13 -5.90
CA LYS A 44 19.11 -18.10 -6.93
C LYS A 44 20.60 -17.99 -7.28
N ASP A 45 21.13 -16.78 -7.40
CA ASP A 45 22.56 -16.54 -7.63
C ASP A 45 23.41 -17.03 -6.45
N PHE A 46 22.91 -16.83 -5.23
CA PHE A 46 23.52 -17.36 -4.03
C PHE A 46 23.56 -18.89 -4.03
N ALA A 47 22.49 -19.56 -4.50
CA ALA A 47 22.49 -21.02 -4.70
C ALA A 47 23.58 -21.48 -5.68
N GLY A 48 23.77 -20.75 -6.79
CA GLY A 48 24.83 -21.04 -7.76
C GLY A 48 26.24 -20.88 -7.17
N THR A 49 26.41 -19.87 -6.30
CA THR A 49 27.67 -19.66 -5.57
C THR A 49 27.94 -20.80 -4.60
N ALA A 50 26.92 -21.25 -3.84
CA ALA A 50 27.04 -22.41 -2.95
C ALA A 50 27.44 -23.68 -3.71
N GLN A 51 26.87 -23.92 -4.90
CA GLN A 51 27.26 -25.05 -5.74
C GLN A 51 28.74 -24.97 -6.18
N SER A 52 29.22 -23.77 -6.49
CA SER A 52 30.62 -23.53 -6.87
C SER A 52 31.56 -23.82 -5.70
N ILE A 53 31.18 -23.45 -4.47
CA ILE A 53 31.94 -23.79 -3.25
C ILE A 53 32.00 -25.31 -3.08
N SER A 54 30.86 -26.01 -3.23
CA SER A 54 30.81 -27.48 -3.15
C SER A 54 31.81 -28.16 -4.10
N SER A 55 31.86 -27.74 -5.37
CA SER A 55 32.82 -28.29 -6.35
C SER A 55 34.29 -27.99 -6.01
N ILE A 56 34.58 -26.81 -5.43
CA ILE A 56 35.92 -26.49 -4.95
C ILE A 56 36.29 -27.39 -3.78
N THR A 57 35.37 -27.61 -2.83
CA THR A 57 35.59 -28.47 -1.67
C THR A 57 35.80 -29.93 -2.07
N GLU A 58 35.08 -30.45 -3.07
CA GLU A 58 35.34 -31.77 -3.66
C GLU A 58 36.74 -31.87 -4.27
N THR A 59 37.22 -30.80 -4.91
CA THR A 59 38.58 -30.74 -5.45
C THR A 59 39.62 -30.76 -4.35
N ILE A 60 39.41 -30.00 -3.26
CA ILE A 60 40.28 -30.01 -2.08
C ILE A 60 40.34 -31.41 -1.46
N GLN A 61 39.20 -32.08 -1.32
CA GLN A 61 39.09 -33.45 -0.82
C GLN A 61 39.93 -34.42 -1.69
N SER A 62 39.84 -34.31 -3.01
CA SER A 62 40.67 -35.13 -3.90
C SER A 62 42.16 -34.83 -3.76
N ILE A 63 42.56 -33.59 -3.48
CA ILE A 63 43.96 -33.20 -3.27
C ILE A 63 44.46 -33.73 -1.92
N THR A 64 43.65 -33.65 -0.86
CA THR A 64 44.02 -34.15 0.47
C THR A 64 44.13 -35.66 0.48
N ASP A 65 43.25 -36.38 -0.22
CA ASP A 65 43.34 -37.84 -0.38
C ASP A 65 44.61 -38.26 -1.13
N GLN A 66 44.97 -37.56 -2.21
CA GLN A 66 46.25 -37.78 -2.91
C GLN A 66 47.46 -37.47 -2.03
N THR A 67 47.37 -36.43 -1.21
CA THR A 67 48.42 -36.03 -0.27
C THR A 67 48.59 -37.06 0.85
N ASP A 68 47.51 -37.62 1.39
CA ASP A 68 47.55 -38.71 2.38
C ASP A 68 48.21 -39.96 1.78
N LEU A 69 47.89 -40.31 0.52
CA LEU A 69 48.53 -41.42 -0.20
C LEU A 69 50.02 -41.17 -0.46
N LEU A 70 50.42 -39.96 -0.85
CA LEU A 70 51.83 -39.60 -1.02
C LEU A 70 52.59 -39.66 0.31
N ALA A 71 52.00 -39.17 1.39
CA ALA A 71 52.56 -39.23 2.73
C ALA A 71 52.70 -40.67 3.21
N LEU A 72 51.72 -41.53 2.94
CA LEU A 72 51.78 -42.96 3.24
C LEU A 72 52.95 -43.64 2.51
N ASN A 73 53.10 -43.37 1.21
CA ASN A 73 54.20 -43.91 0.41
C ASN A 73 55.57 -43.43 0.94
N ALA A 74 55.68 -42.17 1.34
CA ALA A 74 56.88 -41.61 1.94
C ALA A 74 57.21 -42.26 3.29
N SER A 75 56.21 -42.48 4.16
CA SER A 75 56.39 -43.20 5.44
C SER A 75 56.87 -44.64 5.21
N ILE A 76 56.34 -45.35 4.19
CA ILE A 76 56.79 -46.71 3.84
C ILE A 76 58.25 -46.70 3.37
N GLN A 77 58.64 -45.78 2.49
CA GLN A 77 60.03 -45.68 2.03
C GLN A 77 60.99 -45.31 3.15
N ALA A 78 60.57 -44.44 4.09
CA ALA A 78 61.38 -44.07 5.24
C ALA A 78 61.71 -45.27 6.16
N VAL A 79 60.77 -46.22 6.32
CA VAL A 79 61.03 -47.49 7.01
C VAL A 79 62.08 -48.33 6.27
N GLY A 80 62.01 -48.36 4.93
CA GLY A 80 62.97 -49.08 4.09
C GLY A 80 64.41 -48.54 4.15
N ALA A 81 64.58 -47.24 4.46
CA ALA A 81 65.89 -46.59 4.59
C ALA A 81 66.56 -46.77 5.97
N GLY A 82 65.90 -47.43 6.93
CA GLY A 82 66.45 -47.68 8.27
C GLY A 82 66.74 -46.39 9.05
N GLU A 83 67.92 -46.30 9.68
CA GLU A 83 68.33 -45.13 10.47
C GLU A 83 68.38 -43.83 9.65
N ALA A 84 68.74 -43.89 8.36
CA ALA A 84 68.81 -42.71 7.49
C ALA A 84 67.42 -42.12 7.17
N GLY A 85 66.35 -42.92 7.30
CA GLY A 85 64.97 -42.51 7.01
C GLY A 85 64.21 -41.89 8.18
N ARG A 86 64.78 -41.87 9.40
CA ARG A 86 64.07 -41.43 10.62
C ARG A 86 63.49 -40.02 10.53
N GLY A 87 64.26 -39.06 10.02
CA GLY A 87 63.78 -37.68 9.83
C GLY A 87 62.66 -37.58 8.79
N PHE A 88 62.78 -38.34 7.69
CA PHE A 88 61.77 -38.41 6.64
C PHE A 88 60.46 -39.04 7.14
N ALA A 89 60.54 -40.05 8.00
CA ALA A 89 59.36 -40.68 8.60
C ALA A 89 58.54 -39.71 9.48
N VAL A 90 59.22 -38.81 10.22
CA VAL A 90 58.55 -37.78 11.03
C VAL A 90 57.81 -36.80 10.13
N VAL A 91 58.45 -36.31 9.08
CA VAL A 91 57.83 -35.37 8.12
C VAL A 91 56.65 -36.03 7.41
N ALA A 92 56.78 -37.27 6.97
CA ALA A 92 55.71 -37.99 6.29
C ALA A 92 54.48 -38.20 7.20
N ASN A 93 54.68 -38.51 8.49
CA ASN A 93 53.59 -38.61 9.45
C ASN A 93 52.90 -37.26 9.73
N GLU A 94 53.64 -36.14 9.75
CA GLU A 94 53.04 -34.81 9.92
C GLU A 94 52.21 -34.39 8.70
N ILE A 95 52.71 -34.65 7.48
CA ILE A 95 51.94 -34.42 6.25
C ILE A 95 50.65 -35.26 6.27
N LYS A 96 50.75 -36.52 6.71
CA LYS A 96 49.59 -37.41 6.84
C LYS A 96 48.55 -36.86 7.82
N LYS A 97 48.99 -36.34 8.96
CA LYS A 97 48.13 -35.71 9.96
C LYS A 97 47.43 -34.47 9.38
N LEU A 98 48.16 -33.60 8.71
CA LEU A 98 47.61 -32.40 8.05
C LEU A 98 46.61 -32.74 6.95
N ALA A 99 46.88 -33.78 6.15
CA ALA A 99 45.97 -34.25 5.10
C ALA A 99 44.62 -34.69 5.69
N ARG A 100 44.64 -35.45 6.79
CA ARG A 100 43.42 -35.88 7.49
C ARG A 100 42.66 -34.71 8.11
N GLU A 101 43.35 -33.80 8.80
CA GLU A 101 42.73 -32.59 9.35
C GLU A 101 42.07 -31.74 8.24
N SER A 102 42.70 -31.66 7.06
CA SER A 102 42.16 -30.94 5.92
C SER A 102 40.96 -31.65 5.27
N THR A 103 40.94 -32.99 5.26
CA THR A 103 39.78 -33.79 4.86
C THR A 103 38.61 -33.54 5.81
N ASP A 104 38.81 -33.65 7.12
CA ASP A 104 37.76 -33.44 8.12
C ASP A 104 37.17 -32.01 8.03
N ALA A 105 38.01 -31.01 7.78
CA ALA A 105 37.57 -29.64 7.57
C ALA A 105 36.76 -29.48 6.26
N SER A 106 37.17 -30.16 5.19
CA SER A 106 36.46 -30.14 3.90
C SER A 106 35.08 -30.76 4.02
N GLU A 107 34.94 -31.89 4.73
CA GLU A 107 33.64 -32.52 5.00
C GLU A 107 32.70 -31.59 5.78
N GLN A 108 33.21 -30.86 6.78
CA GLN A 108 32.41 -29.87 7.51
C GLN A 108 31.93 -28.73 6.59
N VAL A 109 32.78 -28.28 5.66
CA VAL A 109 32.39 -27.27 4.67
C VAL A 109 31.29 -27.81 3.74
N VAL A 110 31.39 -29.05 3.27
CA VAL A 110 30.34 -29.68 2.45
C VAL A 110 28.99 -29.67 3.19
N GLN A 111 28.96 -30.12 4.44
CA GLN A 111 27.74 -30.14 5.24
C GLN A 111 27.12 -28.75 5.42
N LEU A 112 27.95 -27.73 5.65
CA LEU A 112 27.50 -26.34 5.75
C LEU A 112 26.91 -25.86 4.43
N VAL A 113 27.57 -26.13 3.30
CA VAL A 113 27.13 -25.74 1.96
C VAL A 113 25.82 -26.43 1.59
N GLU A 114 25.65 -27.72 1.91
CA GLU A 114 24.39 -28.44 1.72
C GLU A 114 23.25 -27.83 2.56
N SER A 115 23.53 -27.46 3.81
CA SER A 115 22.55 -26.79 4.65
C SER A 115 22.13 -25.45 4.06
N VAL A 116 23.11 -24.64 3.63
CA VAL A 116 22.87 -23.37 2.95
C VAL A 116 22.05 -23.56 1.68
N GLY A 117 22.34 -24.61 0.89
CA GLY A 117 21.57 -24.95 -0.31
C GLY A 117 20.09 -25.24 -0.02
N ARG A 118 19.81 -26.02 1.04
CA ARG A 118 18.43 -26.29 1.49
C ARG A 118 17.70 -25.03 1.95
N ASP A 119 18.37 -24.20 2.76
CA ASP A 119 17.78 -22.94 3.25
C ASP A 119 17.49 -21.97 2.10
N THR A 120 18.38 -21.93 1.11
CA THR A 120 18.23 -21.12 -0.10
C THR A 120 17.03 -21.60 -0.93
N GLN A 121 16.87 -22.91 -1.16
CA GLN A 121 15.69 -23.46 -1.85
C GLN A 121 14.39 -23.14 -1.12
N LYS A 122 14.39 -23.24 0.21
CA LYS A 122 13.23 -22.87 1.04
C LYS A 122 12.90 -21.38 0.87
N ALA A 123 13.90 -20.51 0.90
CA ALA A 123 13.74 -19.07 0.73
C ALA A 123 13.19 -18.70 -0.66
N VAL A 124 13.63 -19.36 -1.75
CA VAL A 124 13.02 -19.19 -3.08
C VAL A 124 11.54 -19.55 -3.06
N GLY A 125 11.18 -20.70 -2.47
CA GLY A 125 9.79 -21.14 -2.40
C GLY A 125 8.91 -20.24 -1.52
N GLU A 126 9.47 -19.57 -0.51
CA GLU A 126 8.77 -18.56 0.30
C GLU A 126 8.63 -17.23 -0.45
N ALA A 127 9.65 -16.82 -1.21
CA ALA A 127 9.59 -15.63 -2.06
C ALA A 127 8.51 -15.77 -3.16
N GLN A 128 8.46 -16.91 -3.85
CA GLN A 128 7.43 -17.20 -4.87
C GLN A 128 6.01 -17.18 -4.29
N ARG A 129 5.80 -17.82 -3.13
CA ARG A 129 4.50 -17.79 -2.43
C ARG A 129 4.11 -16.38 -2.00
N SER A 130 5.08 -15.58 -1.57
CA SER A 130 4.86 -14.17 -1.22
C SER A 130 4.49 -13.35 -2.46
N GLU A 131 5.17 -13.57 -3.59
CA GLU A 131 4.86 -12.90 -4.87
C GLU A 131 3.43 -13.22 -5.33
N GLU A 132 3.03 -14.49 -5.34
CA GLU A 132 1.67 -14.91 -5.67
C GLU A 132 0.64 -14.28 -4.73
N SER A 133 0.90 -14.30 -3.43
CA SER A 133 0.00 -13.72 -2.42
C SER A 133 -0.14 -12.20 -2.59
N THR A 134 0.97 -11.50 -2.82
CA THR A 134 0.98 -10.05 -3.11
C THR A 134 0.21 -9.74 -4.38
N GLN A 135 0.35 -10.54 -5.43
CA GLN A 135 -0.38 -10.33 -6.68
C GLN A 135 -1.89 -10.54 -6.51
N GLN A 136 -2.30 -11.55 -5.73
CA GLN A 136 -3.71 -11.77 -5.39
C GLN A 136 -4.28 -10.60 -4.59
N LEU A 137 -3.58 -10.19 -3.53
CA LEU A 137 -3.95 -9.03 -2.71
C LEU A 137 -4.04 -7.75 -3.54
N SER A 138 -3.10 -7.55 -4.48
CA SER A 138 -3.10 -6.42 -5.40
C SER A 138 -4.38 -6.36 -6.22
N ASN A 139 -4.75 -7.47 -6.83
CA ASN A 139 -5.94 -7.55 -7.68
C ASN A 139 -7.23 -7.34 -6.88
N GLU A 140 -7.31 -7.91 -5.68
CA GLU A 140 -8.47 -7.76 -4.80
C GLU A 140 -8.61 -6.33 -4.29
N LEU A 141 -7.50 -5.74 -3.82
CA LEU A 141 -7.46 -4.36 -3.36
C LEU A 141 -7.80 -3.38 -4.50
N ALA A 142 -7.23 -3.58 -5.69
CA ALA A 142 -7.52 -2.77 -6.86
C ALA A 142 -9.02 -2.79 -7.21
N ARG A 143 -9.65 -3.97 -7.19
CA ARG A 143 -11.10 -4.11 -7.42
C ARG A 143 -11.92 -3.42 -6.35
N SER A 144 -11.62 -3.68 -5.08
CA SER A 144 -12.34 -3.12 -3.93
C SER A 144 -12.23 -1.60 -3.87
N LEU A 145 -11.02 -1.05 -4.06
CA LEU A 145 -10.79 0.39 -4.14
C LEU A 145 -11.52 1.01 -5.33
N SER A 146 -11.50 0.37 -6.51
CA SER A 146 -12.24 0.90 -7.65
C SER A 146 -13.74 0.97 -7.36
N GLN A 147 -14.35 -0.14 -6.92
CA GLN A 147 -15.79 -0.17 -6.62
C GLN A 147 -16.17 0.87 -5.56
N THR A 148 -15.35 1.00 -4.51
CA THR A 148 -15.61 1.96 -3.43
C THR A 148 -15.53 3.40 -3.93
N PHE A 149 -14.47 3.76 -4.66
CA PHE A 149 -14.29 5.13 -5.14
C PHE A 149 -15.21 5.49 -6.29
N ASP A 150 -15.58 4.54 -7.15
CA ASP A 150 -16.58 4.72 -8.20
C ASP A 150 -17.95 5.03 -7.55
N GLY A 151 -18.35 4.27 -6.53
CA GLY A 151 -19.59 4.52 -5.78
C GLY A 151 -19.57 5.84 -4.99
N ILE A 152 -18.43 6.23 -4.42
CA ILE A 152 -18.27 7.55 -3.80
C ILE A 152 -18.43 8.66 -4.86
N GLY A 153 -17.83 8.48 -6.04
CA GLY A 153 -17.94 9.43 -7.15
C GLY A 153 -19.39 9.64 -7.59
N GLU A 154 -20.15 8.56 -7.74
CA GLU A 154 -21.59 8.60 -8.06
C GLU A 154 -22.38 9.34 -6.97
N ALA A 155 -22.16 9.01 -5.69
CA ALA A 155 -22.85 9.67 -4.58
C ALA A 155 -22.53 11.18 -4.51
N VAL A 156 -21.29 11.57 -4.78
CA VAL A 156 -20.88 12.99 -4.83
C VAL A 156 -21.55 13.72 -6.01
N ALA A 157 -21.68 13.06 -7.16
CA ALA A 157 -22.39 13.61 -8.31
C ALA A 157 -23.88 13.83 -7.99
N GLU A 158 -24.54 12.86 -7.37
CA GLU A 158 -25.95 12.96 -6.96
C GLU A 158 -26.16 14.10 -5.94
N VAL A 159 -25.28 14.20 -4.93
CA VAL A 159 -25.33 15.30 -3.96
C VAL A 159 -25.14 16.64 -4.66
N THR A 160 -24.23 16.74 -5.63
CA THR A 160 -24.00 17.98 -6.40
C THR A 160 -25.27 18.41 -7.15
N GLU A 161 -25.95 17.48 -7.81
CA GLU A 161 -27.20 17.74 -8.54
C GLU A 161 -28.33 18.19 -7.59
N LYS A 162 -28.51 17.48 -6.47
CA LYS A 162 -29.51 17.84 -5.45
C LYS A 162 -29.23 19.22 -4.85
N MET A 163 -27.96 19.56 -4.62
CA MET A 163 -27.58 20.87 -4.10
C MET A 163 -27.86 22.00 -5.09
N ASN A 164 -27.66 21.78 -6.40
CA ASN A 164 -28.08 22.74 -7.42
C ASN A 164 -29.60 22.96 -7.42
N SER A 165 -30.38 21.88 -7.26
CA SER A 165 -31.84 21.98 -7.15
C SER A 165 -32.28 22.76 -5.90
N VAL A 166 -31.62 22.55 -4.76
CA VAL A 166 -31.86 23.32 -3.53
C VAL A 166 -31.55 24.80 -3.71
N VAL A 167 -30.47 25.14 -4.42
CA VAL A 167 -30.12 26.52 -4.73
C VAL A 167 -31.23 27.20 -5.54
N LEU A 168 -31.73 26.55 -6.59
CA LEU A 168 -32.82 27.08 -7.42
C LEU A 168 -34.11 27.27 -6.60
N ALA A 169 -34.50 26.27 -5.81
CA ALA A 169 -35.70 26.35 -4.97
C ALA A 169 -35.59 27.46 -3.91
N THR A 170 -34.40 27.68 -3.35
CA THR A 170 -34.15 28.76 -2.38
C THR A 170 -34.27 30.14 -3.04
N ASP A 171 -33.82 30.29 -4.28
CA ASP A 171 -33.97 31.55 -5.02
C ASP A 171 -35.44 31.86 -5.31
N GLU A 172 -36.20 30.87 -5.79
CA GLU A 172 -37.65 31.00 -5.99
C GLU A 172 -38.38 31.37 -4.69
N GLN A 173 -38.03 30.72 -3.58
CA GLN A 173 -38.58 31.01 -2.27
C GLN A 173 -38.29 32.46 -1.84
N ASN A 174 -37.07 32.95 -2.06
CA ASN A 174 -36.70 34.34 -1.76
C ASN A 174 -37.52 35.34 -2.60
N GLN A 175 -37.74 35.06 -3.88
CA GLN A 175 -38.58 35.89 -4.74
C GLN A 175 -40.05 35.89 -4.26
N ALA A 176 -40.58 34.73 -3.86
CA ALA A 176 -41.92 34.61 -3.31
C ALA A 176 -42.08 35.38 -1.98
N MET A 177 -41.08 35.31 -1.10
CA MET A 177 -41.06 36.12 0.14
C MET A 177 -41.06 37.62 -0.16
N GLY A 178 -40.29 38.07 -1.16
CA GLY A 178 -40.31 39.47 -1.60
C GLY A 178 -41.70 39.92 -2.05
N LYS A 179 -42.41 39.10 -2.84
CA LYS A 179 -43.80 39.37 -3.25
C LYS A 179 -44.76 39.40 -2.07
N ASN A 180 -44.61 38.48 -1.12
CA ASN A 180 -45.43 38.45 0.09
C ASN A 180 -45.21 39.69 0.96
N ALA A 181 -43.97 40.15 1.12
CA ALA A 181 -43.66 41.38 1.84
C ALA A 181 -44.38 42.59 1.21
N MET A 182 -44.30 42.73 -0.12
CA MET A 182 -45.03 43.78 -0.85
C MET A 182 -46.56 43.67 -0.70
N ALA A 183 -47.10 42.45 -0.72
CA ALA A 183 -48.53 42.23 -0.52
C ALA A 183 -48.98 42.63 0.89
N VAL A 184 -48.18 42.31 1.91
CA VAL A 184 -48.44 42.72 3.30
C VAL A 184 -48.40 44.25 3.44
N GLU A 185 -47.44 44.93 2.81
CA GLU A 185 -47.39 46.40 2.78
C GLU A 185 -48.62 47.01 2.10
N SER A 186 -49.06 46.43 0.98
CA SER A 186 -50.27 46.87 0.27
C SER A 186 -51.53 46.68 1.11
N ILE A 187 -51.69 45.53 1.77
CA ILE A 187 -52.81 45.26 2.70
C ILE A 187 -52.79 46.26 3.87
N ALA A 188 -51.62 46.55 4.43
CA ALA A 188 -51.49 47.53 5.50
C ALA A 188 -51.90 48.94 5.03
N ALA A 189 -51.51 49.33 3.81
CA ALA A 189 -51.91 50.60 3.21
C ALA A 189 -53.43 50.68 2.97
N ILE A 190 -54.03 49.64 2.37
CA ILE A 190 -55.48 49.54 2.15
C ILE A 190 -56.24 49.58 3.48
N SER A 191 -55.74 48.89 4.52
CA SER A 191 -56.36 48.89 5.85
C SER A 191 -56.36 50.28 6.49
N ARG A 192 -55.32 51.11 6.25
CA ARG A 192 -55.31 52.51 6.68
C ARG A 192 -56.38 53.31 5.94
N VAL A 193 -56.45 53.20 4.61
CA VAL A 193 -57.46 53.89 3.80
C VAL A 193 -58.88 53.50 4.21
N LEU A 194 -59.15 52.22 4.44
CA LEU A 194 -60.45 51.73 4.89
C LEU A 194 -60.82 52.28 6.28
N ARG A 195 -59.85 52.40 7.19
CA ARG A 195 -60.06 53.03 8.50
C ARG A 195 -60.45 54.49 8.35
N ASP A 196 -59.70 55.25 7.57
CA ASP A 196 -59.98 56.68 7.34
C ASP A 196 -61.36 56.88 6.70
N GLN A 197 -61.75 56.01 5.77
CA GLN A 197 -63.09 56.01 5.17
C GLN A 197 -64.20 55.69 6.17
N ALA A 198 -63.99 54.70 7.05
CA ALA A 198 -64.94 54.36 8.09
C ALA A 198 -65.12 55.49 9.11
N ASP A 199 -64.04 56.16 9.49
CA ASP A 199 -64.06 57.34 10.37
C ASP A 199 -64.83 58.49 9.69
N HIS A 200 -64.59 58.76 8.41
CA HIS A 200 -65.32 59.78 7.65
C HIS A 200 -66.82 59.47 7.50
N LEU A 201 -67.18 58.21 7.26
CA LEU A 201 -68.59 57.78 7.23
C LEU A 201 -69.27 57.96 8.59
N THR A 202 -68.55 57.68 9.68
CA THR A 202 -69.06 57.86 11.04
C THR A 202 -69.32 59.34 11.33
N ASP A 203 -68.39 60.21 10.94
CA ASP A 203 -68.49 61.67 11.11
C ASP A 203 -69.67 62.25 10.32
N THR A 204 -69.76 61.93 9.02
CA THR A 204 -70.86 62.39 8.15
C THR A 204 -72.22 61.87 8.60
N MET A 205 -72.32 60.63 9.10
CA MET A 205 -73.55 60.13 9.71
C MET A 205 -73.89 60.85 11.01
N GLY A 206 -72.88 61.19 11.84
CA GLY A 206 -73.05 62.02 13.03
C GLY A 206 -73.65 63.39 12.70
N ASP A 207 -73.08 64.09 11.72
CA ASP A 207 -73.58 65.37 11.23
C ASP A 207 -75.01 65.28 10.68
N PHE A 208 -75.32 64.22 9.92
CA PHE A 208 -76.66 64.00 9.39
C PHE A 208 -77.69 63.81 10.51
N ILE A 209 -77.35 63.04 11.56
CA ILE A 209 -78.24 62.81 12.71
C ILE A 209 -78.42 64.09 13.53
N LEU A 210 -77.38 64.92 13.66
CA LEU A 210 -77.45 66.19 14.39
C LEU A 210 -78.26 67.24 13.64
N ASN A 211 -78.08 67.36 12.31
CA ASN A 211 -78.83 68.30 11.48
C ASN A 211 -80.27 67.86 11.20
N GLY A 212 -80.57 66.56 11.25
CA GLY A 212 -81.94 66.03 11.12
C GLY A 212 -82.82 66.18 12.38
N LYS A 213 -82.27 66.71 13.48
CA LYS A 213 -82.98 66.94 14.76
C LYS A 213 -83.23 68.41 15.10
N SER A 214 -82.89 69.35 14.22
CA SER A 214 -83.39 70.75 14.26
C SER A 214 -84.65 70.89 13.41
#